data_AF-A0A690LRV8-F1
#
_entry.id   AF-A0A690LRV8-F1
#
_cell.length_a   1.000
_cell.length_b   1.000
_cell.length_c   1.000
_cell.angle_alpha   90.00
_cell.angle_beta   90.00
_cell.angle_gamma   90.00
#
_symmetry.space_group_name_H-M   'P 1'
#
loop_
_entity.id
_entity.type
_entity.pdbx_description
1 polymer ?
#
loop_
_entity_poly.entity_id
_entity_poly.type
_entity_poly.pdbx_seq_one_letter_code
_entity_poly.pdbx_strand_id
1 'polypeptide(L)'
;MLICNHCNTKNLDAAKFCKECGNSDLYDPQAEEKLKQERRRRLEELRRLEELRRLEEEKRKMAQEEKEKRLKQRKEFITKHKSKIIISMVVLFLIALVSIYQYFYGGKYSRVYINKPEEKCHYDDENSCKMLQTIYKEKCDDGDGKACFASIFVSGDLIKVKIDGQWSFLDENGEFIAKPEFDDVWDFKKGLAKVWLNGKYGFIDKSGKIVIEPKFDDIDY
;
A
#
# COMPACT_ATOMS: atom_id res chain seq x y z
N MET A 1 42.44 18.81 -74.57
CA MET A 1 43.73 18.81 -75.31
C MET A 1 44.85 18.48 -74.36
N LEU A 2 45.70 17.51 -74.71
CA LEU A 2 46.86 17.13 -73.89
C LEU A 2 48.04 18.08 -74.09
N ILE A 3 48.82 18.33 -73.04
CA ILE A 3 50.04 19.14 -73.07
C ILE A 3 51.24 18.22 -72.83
N CYS A 4 52.30 18.37 -73.63
CA CYS A 4 53.55 17.65 -73.40
C CYS A 4 54.36 18.29 -72.26
N ASN A 5 54.78 17.51 -71.26
CA ASN A 5 55.58 18.00 -70.15
C ASN A 5 56.99 18.47 -70.57
N HIS A 6 57.50 17.98 -71.69
CA HIS A 6 58.88 18.27 -72.12
C HIS A 6 59.02 19.55 -72.96
N CYS A 7 58.07 19.82 -73.86
CA CYS A 7 58.13 20.97 -74.78
C CYS A 7 56.90 21.89 -74.71
N ASN A 8 55.93 21.60 -73.84
CA ASN A 8 54.72 22.38 -73.59
C ASN A 8 53.77 22.53 -74.81
N THR A 9 53.97 21.69 -75.84
CA THR A 9 53.15 21.70 -77.06
C THR A 9 51.79 21.04 -76.83
N LYS A 10 50.74 21.61 -77.43
CA LYS A 10 49.37 21.05 -77.39
C LYS A 10 49.17 19.93 -78.41
N ASN A 11 48.60 18.83 -77.95
CA ASN A 11 48.29 17.62 -78.71
C ASN A 11 46.79 17.30 -78.62
N LEU A 12 46.30 16.48 -79.56
CA LEU A 12 44.94 15.97 -79.57
C LEU A 12 44.71 15.05 -78.36
N ASP A 13 43.46 14.90 -77.92
CA ASP A 13 43.09 14.12 -76.73
C ASP A 13 43.32 12.60 -76.87
N ALA A 14 43.42 12.10 -78.11
CA ALA A 14 43.76 10.71 -78.40
C ALA A 14 45.26 10.48 -78.70
N ALA A 15 46.11 11.50 -78.60
CA ALA A 15 47.53 11.39 -78.94
C ALA A 15 48.28 10.54 -77.89
N LYS A 16 49.11 9.60 -78.35
CA LYS A 16 49.99 8.79 -77.49
C LYS A 16 51.40 9.38 -77.33
N PHE A 17 51.83 10.21 -78.27
CA PHE A 17 53.15 10.86 -78.29
C PHE A 17 52.99 12.33 -78.73
N CYS A 18 53.89 13.19 -78.28
CA CYS A 18 53.92 14.59 -78.67
C CYS A 18 54.28 14.75 -80.16
N LYS A 19 53.48 15.53 -80.89
CA LYS A 19 53.70 15.81 -82.31
C LYS A 19 55.00 16.56 -82.64
N GLU A 20 55.64 17.19 -81.64
CA GLU A 20 56.81 18.06 -81.85
C GLU A 20 58.12 17.40 -81.38
N CYS A 21 58.15 16.83 -80.17
CA CYS A 21 59.37 16.22 -79.62
C CYS A 21 59.32 14.68 -79.54
N GLY A 22 58.20 14.04 -79.93
CA GLY A 22 58.05 12.59 -79.89
C GLY A 22 57.89 11.97 -78.50
N ASN A 23 57.93 12.75 -77.43
CA ASN A 23 57.84 12.25 -76.06
C ASN A 23 56.41 11.78 -75.71
N SER A 24 56.28 10.70 -74.93
CA SER A 24 54.99 10.13 -74.51
C SER A 24 54.39 10.80 -73.26
N ASP A 25 55.15 11.63 -72.54
CA ASP A 25 54.67 12.28 -71.32
C ASP A 25 53.76 13.47 -71.65
N LEU A 26 52.47 13.15 -71.80
CA LEU A 26 51.37 14.05 -72.08
C LEU A 26 50.39 14.04 -70.91
N TYR A 27 49.96 15.21 -70.45
CA TYR A 27 48.96 15.35 -69.38
C TYR A 27 47.77 16.19 -69.82
N ASP A 28 46.62 15.99 -69.17
CA ASP A 28 45.45 16.84 -69.32
C ASP A 28 45.39 17.85 -68.15
N PRO A 29 45.67 19.14 -68.39
CA PRO A 29 45.60 20.17 -67.35
C PRO A 29 44.21 20.29 -66.71
N GLN A 30 43.14 20.05 -67.48
CA GLN A 30 41.77 20.12 -66.95
C GLN A 30 41.46 18.96 -66.02
N ALA A 31 41.95 17.76 -66.35
CA ALA A 31 41.84 16.59 -65.47
C ALA A 31 42.65 16.77 -64.17
N GLU A 32 43.87 17.31 -64.27
CA GLU A 32 44.69 17.60 -63.08
C GLU A 32 44.06 18.63 -62.15
N GLU A 33 43.49 19.71 -62.69
CA GLU A 33 42.85 20.75 -61.88
C GLU A 33 41.59 20.22 -61.20
N LYS A 34 40.79 19.40 -61.89
CA LYS A 34 39.66 18.69 -61.28
C LYS A 34 40.12 17.80 -60.11
N LEU A 35 41.19 17.03 -60.29
CA LEU A 35 41.75 16.17 -59.23
C LEU A 35 42.31 16.99 -58.06
N LYS A 36 42.94 18.14 -58.30
CA LYS A 36 43.40 19.07 -57.25
C LYS A 36 42.22 19.66 -56.48
N GLN A 37 41.16 20.07 -57.18
CA GLN A 37 39.94 20.59 -56.56
C GLN A 37 39.25 19.52 -55.70
N GLU A 38 39.16 18.29 -56.19
CA GLU A 38 38.58 17.17 -55.42
C GLU A 38 39.40 16.86 -54.16
N ARG A 39 40.73 16.83 -54.27
CA ARG A 39 41.61 16.66 -53.09
C ARG A 39 41.43 17.77 -52.06
N ARG A 40 41.26 19.03 -52.48
CA ARG A 40 40.97 20.14 -51.56
C ARG A 40 39.64 19.96 -50.85
N ARG A 41 38.58 19.55 -51.57
CA ARG A 41 37.27 19.26 -50.97
C ARG A 41 37.34 18.13 -49.95
N ARG A 42 38.00 17.01 -50.29
CA ARG A 42 38.19 15.88 -49.36
C ARG A 42 38.98 16.30 -48.11
N LEU A 43 40.02 17.12 -48.26
CA LEU A 43 40.79 17.62 -47.13
C LEU A 43 39.96 18.53 -46.22
N GLU A 44 39.11 19.38 -46.79
CA GLU A 44 38.20 20.23 -46.02
C GLU A 44 37.14 19.42 -45.27
N GLU A 45 36.58 18.39 -45.91
CA GLU A 45 35.65 17.44 -45.30
C GLU A 45 36.28 16.70 -44.13
N LEU A 46 37.52 16.21 -44.28
CA LEU A 46 38.28 15.57 -43.20
C LEU A 46 38.48 16.51 -42.01
N ARG A 47 38.81 17.79 -42.25
CA ARG A 47 38.95 18.80 -41.18
C ARG A 47 37.64 19.00 -40.41
N ARG A 48 36.51 19.09 -41.14
CA ARG A 48 35.17 19.22 -40.52
C ARG A 48 34.83 17.97 -39.69
N LEU A 49 35.17 16.79 -40.16
CA LEU A 49 34.96 15.54 -39.42
C LEU A 49 35.82 15.47 -38.15
N GLU A 50 37.07 15.93 -38.20
CA GLU A 50 37.93 16.02 -37.02
C GLU A 50 37.38 17.01 -35.98
N GLU A 51 36.86 18.16 -36.41
CA GLU A 51 36.22 19.13 -35.52
C GLU A 51 34.96 18.55 -34.87
N LEU A 52 34.10 17.88 -35.65
CA LEU A 52 32.93 17.18 -35.12
C LEU A 52 33.30 16.11 -34.08
N ARG A 53 34.37 15.33 -34.34
CA ARG A 53 34.88 14.35 -33.37
C ARG A 53 35.32 15.01 -32.06
N ARG A 54 36.03 16.14 -32.11
CA ARG A 54 36.43 16.88 -30.91
C ARG A 54 35.22 17.39 -30.13
N LEU A 55 34.23 17.95 -30.82
CA LEU A 55 32.99 18.40 -30.20
C LEU A 55 32.20 17.24 -29.56
N GLU A 56 32.17 16.07 -30.19
CA GLU A 56 31.56 14.87 -29.60
C GLU A 56 32.31 14.40 -28.36
N GLU A 57 33.64 14.41 -28.38
CA GLU A 57 34.46 14.06 -27.21
C GLU A 57 34.23 15.03 -26.04
N GLU A 58 34.18 16.33 -26.31
CA GLU A 58 33.86 17.35 -25.28
C GLU A 58 32.46 17.16 -24.73
N LYS A 59 31.46 16.90 -25.59
CA LYS A 59 30.10 16.56 -25.14
C LYS A 59 30.08 15.32 -24.26
N ARG A 60 30.85 14.28 -24.61
CA ARG A 60 30.96 13.06 -23.78
C ARG A 60 31.60 13.35 -22.43
N LYS A 61 32.66 14.16 -22.38
CA LYS A 61 33.31 14.57 -21.13
C LYS A 61 32.36 15.38 -20.24
N MET A 62 31.69 16.39 -20.79
CA MET A 62 30.70 17.18 -20.05
C MET A 62 29.56 16.30 -19.50
N ALA A 63 29.04 15.37 -20.31
CA ALA A 63 28.01 14.44 -19.88
C ALA A 63 28.49 13.50 -18.76
N GLN A 64 29.76 13.07 -18.79
CA GLN A 64 30.34 12.26 -17.74
C GLN A 64 30.53 13.05 -16.44
N GLU A 65 31.07 14.26 -16.51
CA GLU A 65 31.21 15.15 -15.35
C GLU A 65 29.85 15.47 -14.72
N GLU A 66 28.82 15.70 -15.52
CA GLU A 66 27.47 15.93 -15.02
C GLU A 66 26.92 14.69 -14.30
N LYS A 67 27.11 13.50 -14.86
CA LYS A 67 26.75 12.23 -14.20
C LYS A 67 27.48 12.06 -12.87
N GLU A 68 28.78 12.34 -12.82
CA GLU A 68 29.59 12.25 -11.60
C GLU A 68 29.14 13.28 -10.54
N LYS A 69 28.85 14.52 -10.94
CA LYS A 69 28.26 15.54 -10.06
C LYS A 69 26.92 15.10 -9.49
N ARG A 70 26.00 14.60 -10.33
CA ARG A 70 24.70 14.07 -9.90
C ARG A 70 24.88 12.88 -8.94
N LEU A 71 25.81 11.98 -9.22
CA LEU A 71 26.11 10.83 -8.35
C LEU A 71 26.64 11.29 -6.99
N LYS A 72 27.55 12.27 -6.98
CA LYS A 72 28.11 12.85 -5.75
C LYS A 72 27.04 13.52 -4.91
N GLN A 73 26.20 14.37 -5.51
CA GLN A 73 25.05 14.99 -4.83
C GLN A 73 24.11 13.95 -4.23
N ARG A 74 23.81 12.87 -4.97
CA ARG A 74 22.95 11.78 -4.47
C ARG A 74 23.59 11.05 -3.29
N LYS A 75 24.90 10.77 -3.34
CA LYS A 75 25.63 10.14 -2.22
C LYS A 75 25.66 11.05 -0.99
N GLU A 76 25.91 12.35 -1.16
CA GLU A 76 25.89 13.34 -0.08
C GLU A 76 24.50 13.46 0.55
N PHE A 77 23.44 13.46 -0.26
CA PHE A 77 22.07 13.45 0.25
C PHE A 77 21.78 12.19 1.08
N ILE A 78 22.09 11.01 0.53
CA ILE A 78 21.85 9.73 1.22
C ILE A 78 22.64 9.67 2.53
N THR A 79 23.91 10.08 2.54
CA THR A 79 24.74 10.09 3.76
C THR A 79 24.21 11.07 4.80
N LYS A 80 23.83 12.29 4.40
CA LYS A 80 23.24 13.30 5.27
C LYS A 80 21.92 12.85 5.90
N HIS A 81 21.10 12.10 5.15
CA HIS A 81 19.77 11.65 5.59
C HIS A 81 19.72 10.17 6.00
N LYS A 82 20.86 9.49 6.12
CA LYS A 82 20.95 8.05 6.34
C LYS A 82 20.14 7.58 7.55
N SER A 83 20.27 8.26 8.70
CA SER A 83 19.53 7.91 9.92
C SER A 83 18.02 8.07 9.75
N LYS A 84 17.56 9.16 9.14
CA LYS A 84 16.13 9.41 8.89
C LYS A 84 15.53 8.36 7.94
N ILE A 85 16.26 7.98 6.89
CA ILE A 85 15.84 6.91 5.96
C ILE A 85 15.72 5.58 6.69
N ILE A 86 16.72 5.21 7.51
CA ILE A 86 16.70 3.96 8.29
C ILE A 86 15.51 3.95 9.26
N ILE A 87 15.29 5.04 10.01
CA ILE A 87 14.15 5.15 10.94
C ILE A 87 12.84 4.98 10.19
N SER A 88 12.67 5.66 9.04
CA SER A 88 11.47 5.53 8.22
C SER A 88 11.23 4.09 7.74
N MET A 89 12.28 3.37 7.33
CA MET A 89 12.16 1.98 6.90
C MET A 89 11.81 1.04 8.06
N VAL A 90 12.41 1.26 9.24
CA VAL A 90 12.12 0.47 10.45
C VAL A 90 10.67 0.67 10.89
N VAL A 91 10.17 1.91 10.88
CA VAL A 91 8.77 2.21 11.22
C VAL A 91 7.81 1.48 10.29
N LEU A 92 8.03 1.54 8.97
CA LEU A 92 7.20 0.81 8.01
C LEU A 92 7.25 -0.70 8.22
N PHE A 93 8.42 -1.25 8.54
CA PHE A 93 8.58 -2.67 8.84
C PHE A 93 7.83 -3.07 10.11
N LEU A 94 7.91 -2.26 11.18
CA LEU A 94 7.16 -2.50 12.42
C LEU A 94 5.65 -2.45 12.19
N ILE A 95 5.15 -1.50 11.40
CA ILE A 95 3.72 -1.44 11.03
C ILE A 95 3.32 -2.71 10.28
N ALA A 96 4.11 -3.14 9.29
CA ALA A 96 3.83 -4.36 8.54
C ALA A 96 3.83 -5.60 9.44
N LEU A 97 4.78 -5.71 10.39
CA LEU A 97 4.81 -6.80 11.37
C LEU A 97 3.56 -6.80 12.27
N VAL A 98 3.13 -5.63 12.73
CA VAL A 98 1.90 -5.50 13.53
C VAL A 98 0.67 -5.93 12.72
N SER A 99 0.55 -5.50 11.47
CA SER A 99 -0.55 -5.90 10.59
C SER A 99 -0.55 -7.41 10.31
N ILE A 100 0.62 -8.02 10.09
CA ILE A 100 0.77 -9.46 9.92
C ILE A 100 0.37 -10.19 11.20
N TYR A 101 0.83 -9.73 12.36
CA TYR A 101 0.47 -10.29 13.65
C TYR A 101 -1.04 -10.21 13.89
N GLN A 102 -1.66 -9.07 13.63
CA GLN A 102 -3.12 -8.89 13.71
C GLN A 102 -3.87 -9.82 12.75
N TYR A 103 -3.37 -10.02 11.53
CA TYR A 103 -3.97 -10.94 10.57
C TYR A 103 -3.95 -12.40 11.04
N PHE A 104 -2.83 -12.87 11.58
CA PHE A 104 -2.67 -14.27 12.03
C PHE A 104 -3.24 -14.55 13.43
N TYR A 105 -3.10 -13.59 14.35
CA TYR A 105 -3.40 -13.77 15.78
C TYR A 105 -4.54 -12.86 16.27
N GLY A 106 -4.80 -11.73 15.62
CA GLY A 106 -5.90 -10.83 15.98
C GLY A 106 -7.29 -11.44 15.77
N GLY A 107 -7.43 -12.42 14.88
CA GLY A 107 -8.65 -13.23 14.75
C GLY A 107 -8.72 -14.43 15.70
N LYS A 108 -7.62 -14.79 16.38
CA LYS A 108 -7.56 -16.00 17.22
C LYS A 108 -8.12 -15.79 18.63
N TYR A 109 -8.28 -14.55 19.07
CA TYR A 109 -8.99 -14.22 20.30
C TYR A 109 -10.45 -13.79 20.06
N SER A 110 -10.86 -13.42 18.84
CA SER A 110 -12.27 -13.13 18.53
C SER A 110 -13.04 -14.30 17.90
N ARG A 111 -12.38 -15.24 17.18
CA ARG A 111 -13.06 -16.43 16.64
C ARG A 111 -13.14 -17.62 17.60
N VAL A 112 -12.34 -17.62 18.66
CA VAL A 112 -12.43 -18.68 19.67
C VAL A 112 -13.52 -18.26 20.63
N TYR A 113 -14.75 -18.75 20.40
CA TYR A 113 -15.83 -19.03 21.37
C TYR A 113 -17.24 -19.06 20.75
N ILE A 114 -17.39 -19.01 19.41
CA ILE A 114 -18.65 -19.42 18.76
C ILE A 114 -18.73 -20.95 18.64
N ASN A 115 -18.48 -21.67 19.74
CA ASN A 115 -18.83 -23.10 19.83
C ASN A 115 -19.88 -23.34 20.92
N LYS A 116 -20.44 -22.28 21.54
CA LYS A 116 -21.45 -22.38 22.61
C LYS A 116 -22.76 -21.62 22.42
N PRO A 117 -22.85 -20.54 21.60
CA PRO A 117 -24.16 -19.91 21.34
C PRO A 117 -25.11 -20.83 20.56
N GLU A 118 -24.56 -21.58 19.61
CA GLU A 118 -25.32 -22.51 18.75
C GLU A 118 -25.91 -23.69 19.54
N GLU A 119 -25.30 -24.08 20.68
CA GLU A 119 -25.83 -25.11 21.58
C GLU A 119 -26.95 -24.59 22.52
N LYS A 120 -27.12 -23.25 22.65
CA LYS A 120 -28.04 -22.61 23.61
C LYS A 120 -29.27 -21.99 22.98
N CYS A 121 -29.38 -21.93 21.65
CA CYS A 121 -30.64 -21.55 21.02
C CYS A 121 -31.72 -22.58 21.32
N HIS A 122 -32.94 -22.13 21.63
CA HIS A 122 -34.10 -23.00 21.57
C HIS A 122 -34.26 -23.49 20.11
N TYR A 123 -34.28 -24.81 19.93
CA TYR A 123 -34.01 -25.55 18.68
C TYR A 123 -34.85 -25.18 17.45
N ASP A 124 -35.93 -24.38 17.61
CA ASP A 124 -36.97 -24.21 16.59
C ASP A 124 -37.21 -22.75 16.13
N ASP A 125 -36.40 -21.76 16.53
CA ASP A 125 -36.54 -20.38 16.05
C ASP A 125 -35.22 -19.77 15.54
N GLU A 126 -35.03 -19.86 14.22
CA GLU A 126 -33.88 -19.30 13.48
C GLU A 126 -33.74 -17.78 13.67
N ASN A 127 -34.84 -17.07 13.95
CA ASN A 127 -34.80 -15.63 14.18
C ASN A 127 -34.19 -15.30 15.56
N SER A 128 -34.50 -16.09 16.58
CA SER A 128 -33.87 -15.95 17.90
C SER A 128 -32.34 -16.10 17.81
N CYS A 129 -31.82 -17.08 17.05
CA CYS A 129 -30.37 -17.25 16.91
C CYS A 129 -29.71 -16.07 16.18
N LYS A 130 -30.32 -15.56 15.11
CA LYS A 130 -29.78 -14.40 14.36
C LYS A 130 -29.77 -13.14 15.21
N MET A 131 -30.81 -12.93 16.00
CA MET A 131 -30.92 -11.84 16.96
C MET A 131 -29.83 -11.93 18.02
N LEU A 132 -29.63 -13.10 18.65
CA LEU A 132 -28.58 -13.31 19.64
C LEU A 132 -27.16 -13.13 19.07
N GLN A 133 -26.93 -13.57 17.83
CA GLN A 133 -25.68 -13.30 17.11
C GLN A 133 -25.45 -11.81 16.88
N THR A 134 -26.51 -11.06 16.59
CA THR A 134 -26.44 -9.60 16.38
C THR A 134 -26.15 -8.88 17.69
N ILE A 135 -26.86 -9.22 18.78
CA ILE A 135 -26.62 -8.68 20.11
C ILE A 135 -25.18 -8.94 20.55
N TYR A 136 -24.69 -10.16 20.37
CA TYR A 136 -23.31 -10.51 20.72
C TYR A 136 -22.30 -9.66 19.95
N LYS A 137 -22.46 -9.54 18.63
CA LYS A 137 -21.56 -8.77 17.77
C LYS A 137 -21.57 -7.27 18.07
N GLU A 138 -22.74 -6.68 18.33
CA GLU A 138 -22.86 -5.23 18.47
C GLU A 138 -22.62 -4.74 19.90
N LYS A 139 -22.96 -5.55 20.90
CA LYS A 139 -22.99 -5.11 22.31
C LYS A 139 -21.89 -5.74 23.16
N CYS A 140 -21.28 -6.84 22.70
CA CYS A 140 -20.29 -7.61 23.47
C CYS A 140 -18.93 -7.79 22.77
N ASP A 141 -18.81 -7.47 21.49
CA ASP A 141 -17.53 -7.49 20.74
C ASP A 141 -17.11 -6.06 20.39
N ASP A 142 -16.58 -5.33 21.37
CA ASP A 142 -15.96 -4.01 21.18
C ASP A 142 -14.49 -4.10 20.69
N GLY A 143 -14.03 -5.32 20.39
CA GLY A 143 -12.68 -5.60 19.91
C GLY A 143 -11.62 -5.74 21.02
N ASP A 144 -11.98 -5.68 22.31
CA ASP A 144 -11.02 -5.81 23.42
C ASP A 144 -10.89 -7.26 23.97
N GLY A 145 -11.74 -8.18 23.51
CA GLY A 145 -11.69 -9.59 23.90
C GLY A 145 -12.24 -9.88 25.30
N LYS A 146 -12.88 -8.91 25.97
CA LYS A 146 -13.76 -9.20 27.12
C LYS A 146 -15.09 -9.70 26.58
N ALA A 147 -15.07 -10.94 26.10
CA ALA A 147 -16.29 -11.64 25.77
C ALA A 147 -17.19 -11.64 27.01
N CYS A 148 -18.34 -10.97 26.92
CA CYS A 148 -19.45 -11.15 27.84
C CYS A 148 -19.58 -12.66 28.14
N PHE A 149 -19.60 -13.06 29.41
CA PHE A 149 -20.08 -14.39 29.78
C PHE A 149 -21.60 -14.42 29.54
N ALA A 150 -22.01 -14.37 28.28
CA ALA A 150 -23.38 -14.25 27.85
C ALA A 150 -24.10 -15.56 28.15
N SER A 151 -24.56 -15.69 29.39
CA SER A 151 -25.58 -16.65 29.76
C SER A 151 -26.91 -16.03 29.36
N ILE A 152 -27.22 -16.20 28.08
CA ILE A 152 -28.49 -15.74 27.49
C ILE A 152 -29.57 -16.74 27.91
N PHE A 153 -30.62 -16.24 28.55
CA PHE A 153 -31.80 -17.03 28.89
C PHE A 153 -33.04 -16.33 28.35
N VAL A 154 -33.82 -17.05 27.55
CA VAL A 154 -35.13 -16.59 27.08
C VAL A 154 -36.18 -17.08 28.08
N SER A 155 -36.90 -16.17 28.72
CA SER A 155 -37.97 -16.49 29.67
C SER A 155 -39.21 -15.66 29.34
N GLY A 156 -40.08 -16.22 28.49
CA GLY A 156 -41.20 -15.47 27.92
C GLY A 156 -40.73 -14.41 26.92
N ASP A 157 -41.21 -13.19 27.08
CA ASP A 157 -40.99 -12.07 26.12
C ASP A 157 -39.63 -11.36 26.30
N LEU A 158 -38.85 -11.74 27.32
CA LEU A 158 -37.63 -11.02 27.72
C LEU A 158 -36.40 -11.92 27.70
N ILE A 159 -35.27 -11.31 27.35
CA ILE A 159 -33.97 -11.98 27.27
C ILE A 159 -33.09 -11.48 28.41
N LYS A 160 -32.66 -12.39 29.27
CA LYS A 160 -31.71 -12.09 30.35
C LYS A 160 -30.28 -12.21 29.84
N VAL A 161 -29.45 -11.19 30.06
CA VAL A 161 -28.04 -11.15 29.61
C VAL A 161 -27.10 -10.70 30.74
N LYS A 162 -25.87 -11.21 30.72
CA LYS A 162 -24.79 -10.80 31.65
C LYS A 162 -23.65 -10.14 30.89
N ILE A 163 -23.38 -8.88 31.17
CA ILE A 163 -22.39 -8.01 30.50
C ILE A 163 -21.49 -7.42 31.59
N ASP A 164 -20.17 -7.54 31.44
CA ASP A 164 -19.18 -7.04 32.41
C ASP A 164 -19.43 -7.44 33.87
N GLY A 165 -20.00 -8.63 34.08
CA GLY A 165 -20.29 -9.15 35.41
C GLY A 165 -21.66 -8.75 35.98
N GLN A 166 -22.41 -7.87 35.30
CA GLN A 166 -23.71 -7.39 35.73
C GLN A 166 -24.84 -7.94 34.85
N TRP A 167 -25.99 -8.20 35.45
CA TRP A 167 -27.17 -8.71 34.77
C TRP A 167 -28.11 -7.61 34.30
N SER A 168 -28.79 -7.89 33.19
CA SER A 168 -29.71 -7.00 32.52
C SER A 168 -30.78 -7.78 31.75
N PHE A 169 -31.86 -7.09 31.37
CA PHE A 169 -32.91 -7.59 30.50
C PHE A 169 -32.94 -6.82 29.18
N LEU A 170 -33.08 -7.57 28.08
CA LEU A 170 -33.34 -7.05 26.74
C LEU A 170 -34.77 -7.39 26.32
N ASP A 171 -35.35 -6.54 25.47
CA ASP A 171 -36.61 -6.80 24.79
C ASP A 171 -36.45 -7.78 23.62
N GLU A 172 -37.57 -8.07 22.94
CA GLU A 172 -37.63 -8.91 21.74
C GLU A 172 -36.87 -8.35 20.53
N ASN A 173 -36.42 -7.09 20.58
CA ASN A 173 -35.60 -6.46 19.55
C ASN A 173 -34.10 -6.40 19.94
N GLY A 174 -33.77 -6.83 21.16
CA GLY A 174 -32.40 -6.86 21.67
C GLY A 174 -31.96 -5.53 22.28
N GLU A 175 -32.92 -4.64 22.53
CA GLU A 175 -32.70 -3.35 23.16
C GLU A 175 -32.77 -3.47 24.69
N PHE A 176 -31.93 -2.69 25.38
CA PHE A 176 -31.86 -2.71 26.83
C PHE A 176 -33.15 -2.17 27.46
N ILE A 177 -33.80 -3.00 28.25
CA ILE A 177 -34.94 -2.60 29.10
C ILE A 177 -34.41 -2.03 30.42
N ALA A 178 -33.42 -2.70 31.01
CA ALA A 178 -32.73 -2.25 32.20
C ALA A 178 -31.23 -2.16 31.88
N LYS A 179 -30.62 -0.98 32.00
CA LYS A 179 -29.15 -0.87 31.86
C LYS A 179 -28.46 -1.64 32.98
N PRO A 180 -27.23 -2.15 32.75
CA PRO A 180 -26.58 -3.10 33.65
C PRO A 180 -26.44 -2.46 35.03
N GLU A 181 -27.26 -2.91 35.96
CA GLU A 181 -27.35 -2.32 37.31
C GLU A 181 -27.61 -3.39 38.38
N PHE A 182 -27.45 -4.68 38.09
CA PHE A 182 -27.75 -5.74 39.05
C PHE A 182 -26.64 -6.80 39.12
N ASP A 183 -26.37 -7.25 40.34
CA ASP A 183 -25.44 -8.34 40.62
C ASP A 183 -26.05 -9.70 40.26
N ASP A 184 -27.39 -9.84 40.39
CA ASP A 184 -28.15 -11.00 39.95
C ASP A 184 -29.62 -10.67 39.66
N VAL A 185 -30.27 -11.44 38.77
CA VAL A 185 -31.68 -11.28 38.43
C VAL A 185 -32.39 -12.63 38.19
N TRP A 186 -33.64 -12.71 38.64
CA TRP A 186 -34.52 -13.88 38.49
C TRP A 186 -35.55 -13.70 37.39
N ASP A 187 -36.20 -14.80 37.00
CA ASP A 187 -37.27 -14.78 36.01
C ASP A 187 -38.51 -14.02 36.52
N PHE A 188 -39.25 -13.42 35.59
CA PHE A 188 -40.48 -12.71 35.90
C PHE A 188 -41.56 -13.67 36.42
N LYS A 189 -42.17 -13.33 37.56
CA LYS A 189 -43.39 -13.97 38.08
C LYS A 189 -44.38 -12.89 38.48
N LYS A 190 -45.66 -13.06 38.08
CA LYS A 190 -46.73 -12.07 38.33
C LYS A 190 -46.37 -10.64 37.87
N GLY A 191 -45.58 -10.50 36.82
CA GLY A 191 -45.16 -9.20 36.27
C GLY A 191 -43.96 -8.54 36.97
N LEU A 192 -43.36 -9.18 37.98
CA LEU A 192 -42.19 -8.68 38.70
C LEU A 192 -41.02 -9.66 38.58
N ALA A 193 -39.80 -9.14 38.55
CA ALA A 193 -38.57 -9.92 38.65
C ALA A 193 -37.81 -9.52 39.91
N LYS A 194 -37.41 -10.52 40.71
CA LYS A 194 -36.49 -10.29 41.83
C LYS A 194 -35.12 -9.88 41.29
N VAL A 195 -34.52 -8.88 41.91
CA VAL A 195 -33.17 -8.40 41.57
C VAL A 195 -32.31 -8.34 42.82
N TRP A 196 -31.01 -8.54 42.65
CA TRP A 196 -30.00 -8.42 43.70
C TRP A 196 -28.99 -7.35 43.31
N LEU A 197 -28.77 -6.40 44.22
CA LEU A 197 -27.84 -5.30 44.03
C LEU A 197 -27.22 -4.91 45.37
N ASN A 198 -25.90 -4.81 45.42
CA ASN A 198 -25.14 -4.40 46.61
C ASN A 198 -25.50 -5.23 47.86
N GLY A 199 -25.76 -6.52 47.68
CA GLY A 199 -26.10 -7.43 48.77
C GLY A 199 -27.56 -7.38 49.23
N LYS A 200 -28.43 -6.59 48.60
CA LYS A 200 -29.85 -6.47 48.96
C LYS A 200 -30.78 -6.87 47.83
N TYR A 201 -31.96 -7.37 48.18
CA TYR A 201 -33.01 -7.76 47.24
C TYR A 201 -34.05 -6.66 47.06
N GLY A 202 -34.53 -6.54 45.81
CA GLY A 202 -35.63 -5.70 45.39
C GLY A 202 -36.44 -6.34 44.26
N PHE A 203 -37.35 -5.58 43.66
CA PHE A 203 -38.14 -6.02 42.50
C PHE A 203 -38.16 -4.96 41.41
N ILE A 204 -38.13 -5.42 40.16
CA ILE A 204 -38.37 -4.61 38.97
C ILE A 204 -39.64 -5.09 38.23
N ASP A 205 -40.26 -4.21 37.45
CA ASP A 205 -41.31 -4.56 36.49
C ASP A 205 -40.74 -4.90 35.10
N LYS A 206 -41.62 -5.31 34.17
CA LYS A 206 -41.25 -5.64 32.78
C LYS A 206 -40.68 -4.45 31.99
N SER A 207 -40.87 -3.21 32.46
CA SER A 207 -40.25 -2.03 31.85
C SER A 207 -38.83 -1.77 32.37
N GLY A 208 -38.34 -2.61 33.29
CA GLY A 208 -37.03 -2.45 33.92
C GLY A 208 -37.03 -1.47 35.09
N LYS A 209 -38.19 -0.93 35.46
CA LYS A 209 -38.30 0.05 36.55
C LYS A 209 -38.28 -0.67 37.89
N ILE A 210 -37.50 -0.15 38.83
CA ILE A 210 -37.51 -0.59 40.23
C ILE A 210 -38.89 -0.28 40.84
N VAL A 211 -39.61 -1.34 41.20
CA VAL A 211 -40.89 -1.28 41.92
C VAL A 211 -40.64 -1.33 43.42
N ILE A 212 -39.65 -2.12 43.85
CA ILE A 212 -39.22 -2.23 45.24
C ILE A 212 -37.70 -2.08 45.27
N GLU A 213 -37.23 -1.02 45.94
CA GLU A 213 -35.80 -0.73 46.11
C GLU A 213 -35.05 -1.89 46.76
N PRO A 214 -33.83 -2.23 46.28
CA PRO A 214 -32.96 -3.22 46.90
C PRO A 214 -32.57 -2.85 48.33
N LYS A 215 -33.31 -3.34 49.32
CA LYS A 215 -33.06 -3.05 50.76
C LYS A 215 -33.34 -4.22 51.69
N PHE A 216 -33.77 -5.36 51.16
CA PHE A 216 -34.13 -6.53 51.95
C PHE A 216 -33.02 -7.57 51.95
N ASP A 217 -32.83 -8.26 53.07
CA ASP A 217 -31.88 -9.38 53.16
C ASP A 217 -32.44 -10.67 52.54
N ASP A 218 -33.77 -10.78 52.45
CA ASP A 218 -34.49 -11.86 51.77
C ASP A 218 -35.85 -11.36 51.27
N ILE A 219 -36.32 -11.88 50.14
CA ILE A 219 -37.62 -11.54 49.54
C ILE A 219 -38.15 -12.68 48.66
N ASP A 220 -39.47 -12.91 48.73
CA ASP A 220 -40.21 -13.93 47.97
C ASP A 220 -41.43 -13.31 47.26
N TYR A 221 -42.02 -14.08 46.33
CA TYR A 221 -43.07 -13.68 45.37
C TYR A 221 -44.54 -13.75 45.85
#